data_AF-A0A4U7EZ83-F1
#
_entry.id   AF-A0A4U7EZ83-F1
#
_cell.length_a   1.000
_cell.length_b   1.000
_cell.length_c   1.000
_cell.angle_alpha   90.00
_cell.angle_beta   90.00
_cell.angle_gamma   90.00
#
_symmetry.space_group_name_H-M   'P 1'
#
loop_
_entity.id
_entity.type
_entity.pdbx_description
1 polymer ?
#
loop_
_entity_poly.entity_id
_entity_poly.type
_entity_poly.pdbx_seq_one_letter_code
_entity_poly.pdbx_strand_id
1 'polypeptide(L)' 'MRVRRVGLIPDDARVRHFDELDEDAQAAVSELAGRPRTGRETGDLDDGDVVKFTDYYQIRAR' A
#
# COMPACT_ATOMS: atom_id res chain seq x y z
N MET A 1 -1.67 2.06 -9.34
CA MET A 1 -1.41 0.92 -8.42
C MET A 1 -2.70 0.27 -7.91
N ARG A 2 -2.58 -0.89 -7.28
CA ARG A 2 -3.64 -1.57 -6.51
C ARG A 2 -3.11 -1.93 -5.12
N VAL A 3 -4.01 -1.98 -4.15
CA VAL A 3 -3.70 -2.34 -2.76
C VAL A 3 -4.42 -3.65 -2.40
N ARG A 4 -3.69 -4.63 -1.86
CA ARG A 4 -4.23 -5.94 -1.46
C ARG A 4 -3.99 -6.18 0.03
N ARG A 5 -5.05 -6.44 0.80
CA ARG A 5 -4.90 -6.91 2.19
C ARG A 5 -4.18 -8.26 2.20
N VAL A 6 -3.16 -8.38 3.05
CA VAL A 6 -2.39 -9.61 3.25
C VAL A 6 -2.42 -10.01 4.71
N GLY A 7 -2.46 -11.32 4.96
CA GLY A 7 -2.37 -11.90 6.31
C GLY A 7 -0.95 -12.32 6.70
N LEU A 8 -0.05 -12.42 5.72
CA LEU A 8 1.36 -12.73 5.90
C LEU A 8 2.18 -11.72 5.10
N ILE A 9 3.21 -11.17 5.73
CA ILE A 9 4.15 -10.24 5.11
C ILE A 9 5.28 -11.09 4.52
N PRO A 10 5.62 -10.95 3.23
CA PRO A 10 6.80 -11.59 2.65
C PRO A 10 8.07 -11.18 3.38
N ASP A 11 9.03 -12.10 3.54
CA ASP A 11 10.27 -11.86 4.29
C ASP A 11 11.15 -10.77 3.67
N ASP A 12 11.03 -10.56 2.35
CA ASP A 12 11.75 -9.56 1.56
C ASP A 12 10.96 -8.26 1.38
N ALA A 13 9.75 -8.15 1.93
CA ALA A 13 8.94 -6.96 1.77
C ALA A 13 9.49 -5.80 2.61
N ARG A 14 9.58 -4.62 1.99
CA ARG A 14 9.77 -3.37 2.71
C ARG A 14 8.45 -2.99 3.38
N VAL A 15 8.44 -2.96 4.71
CA VAL A 15 7.28 -2.54 5.50
C VAL A 15 7.40 -1.06 5.84
N ARG A 16 6.32 -0.30 5.59
CA ARG A 16 6.20 1.12 5.95
C ARG A 16 4.93 1.37 6.77
N HIS A 17 4.98 2.32 7.68
CA HIS A 17 3.78 2.77 8.39
C HIS A 17 3.05 3.85 7.61
N PHE A 18 1.72 3.88 7.71
CA PHE A 18 0.87 4.82 6.96
C PHE A 18 1.22 6.30 7.25
N ASP A 19 1.59 6.63 8.49
CA ASP A 19 2.00 7.97 8.91
C ASP A 19 3.39 8.38 8.42
N GLU A 20 4.17 7.45 7.87
CA GLU A 20 5.47 7.73 7.23
C GLU A 20 5.32 8.04 5.73
N LEU A 21 4.11 7.94 5.17
CA LEU A 21 3.85 8.16 3.75
C LEU A 21 3.59 9.65 3.46
N ASP A 22 3.92 10.08 2.25
CA ASP A 22 3.46 11.38 1.76
C ASP A 22 1.92 11.46 1.63
N GLU A 23 1.39 12.68 1.53
CA GLU A 23 -0.07 12.91 1.51
C GLU A 23 -0.76 12.20 0.34
N ASP A 24 -0.11 12.13 -0.83
CA ASP A 24 -0.64 11.47 -2.02
C ASP A 24 -0.74 9.94 -1.82
N ALA A 25 0.29 9.33 -1.23
CA ALA A 25 0.33 7.92 -0.88
C ALA A 25 -0.67 7.59 0.23
N GLN A 26 -0.82 8.43 1.25
CA GLN A 26 -1.86 8.28 2.27
C GLN A 26 -3.27 8.34 1.67
N ALA A 27 -3.53 9.30 0.79
CA ALA A 27 -4.80 9.43 0.10
C ALA A 27 -5.10 8.18 -0.75
N ALA A 28 -4.12 7.71 -1.52
CA ALA A 28 -4.31 6.55 -2.38
C ALA A 28 -4.48 5.23 -1.59
N VAL A 29 -3.71 5.01 -0.52
CA VAL A 29 -3.87 3.83 0.33
C VAL A 29 -5.23 3.84 1.03
N SER A 30 -5.65 4.98 1.58
CA SER A 30 -6.95 5.08 2.27
C SER A 30 -8.15 4.87 1.32
N GLU A 31 -8.05 5.34 0.07
CA GLU A 31 -9.10 5.14 -0.94
C GLU A 31 -9.21 3.65 -1.37
N LEU A 32 -8.08 2.97 -1.52
CA LEU A 32 -8.00 1.63 -2.10
C LEU A 32 -8.07 0.50 -1.07
N ALA A 33 -7.76 0.77 0.20
CA ALA A 33 -7.74 -0.23 1.27
C ALA A 33 -9.07 -1.01 1.34
N GLY A 34 -8.98 -2.34 1.21
CA GLY A 34 -10.14 -3.23 1.28
C GLY A 34 -11.07 -3.19 0.07
N ARG A 35 -10.71 -2.50 -1.02
CA ARG A 35 -11.56 -2.35 -2.21
C ARG A 35 -10.89 -2.96 -3.45
N PRO A 36 -11.64 -3.68 -4.31
CA PRO A 36 -11.12 -4.22 -5.56
C PRO A 36 -11.12 -3.13 -6.65
N ARG A 37 -10.32 -2.07 -6.45
CA ARG A 37 -10.17 -0.97 -7.41
C ARG A 37 -8.69 -0.71 -7.70
N THR A 38 -8.42 -0.05 -8.82
CA THR A 38 -7.10 0.45 -9.20
C THR A 38 -7.12 1.96 -9.05
N GLY A 39 -6.12 2.52 -8.38
CA GLY A 39 -5.95 3.96 -8.24
C GLY A 39 -4.70 4.46 -8.96
N ARG A 40 -4.48 5.78 -8.86
CA ARG A 40 -3.29 6.46 -9.36
C ARG A 40 -2.02 5.89 -8.69
N GLU A 41 -0.91 5.89 -9.41
CA GLU A 41 0.40 5.60 -8.82
C GLU A 41 0.94 6.79 -8.03
N THR A 42 1.71 6.50 -7.00
CA THR A 42 2.31 7.47 -6.08
C THR A 42 3.81 7.24 -6.06
N GLY A 43 4.61 8.30 -6.05
CA GLY A 43 6.08 8.18 -6.13
C GLY A 43 6.73 7.58 -4.88
N ASP A 44 6.01 7.55 -3.77
CA ASP A 44 6.50 7.09 -2.47
C ASP A 44 6.22 5.60 -2.18
N LEU A 45 5.65 4.85 -3.13
CA LEU A 45 5.33 3.43 -2.95
C LEU A 45 5.80 2.60 -4.13
N ASP A 46 6.60 1.58 -3.85
CA ASP A 46 7.14 0.65 -4.85
C ASP A 46 6.30 -0.64 -4.96
N ASP A 47 6.46 -1.41 -6.05
CA ASP A 47 5.83 -2.74 -6.15
C ASP A 47 6.36 -3.67 -5.06
N GLY A 48 5.45 -4.35 -4.36
CA GLY A 48 5.81 -5.28 -3.30
C GLY A 48 5.90 -4.66 -1.91
N ASP A 49 5.95 -3.33 -1.79
CA ASP A 49 5.88 -2.63 -0.51
C ASP A 49 4.65 -3.08 0.29
N VAL A 50 4.79 -3.15 1.61
CA VAL A 50 3.69 -3.45 2.53
C VAL A 50 3.45 -2.27 3.45
N VAL A 51 2.27 -1.66 3.35
CA VAL A 51 1.86 -0.56 4.21
C VAL A 51 1.08 -1.10 5.39
N LYS A 52 1.53 -0.75 6.61
CA LYS A 52 0.76 -0.92 7.84
C LYS A 52 -0.19 0.26 8.02
N PHE A 53 -1.47 0.00 7.81
CA PHE A 53 -2.58 0.91 8.12
C PHE A 53 -3.52 0.22 9.14
N THR A 54 -4.81 0.08 8.85
CA THR A 54 -5.73 -0.74 9.66
C THR A 54 -5.35 -2.22 9.68
N ASP A 55 -4.83 -2.70 8.55
CA ASP A 55 -4.26 -4.02 8.32
C ASP A 55 -2.93 -3.88 7.57
N TYR A 56 -2.34 -5.01 7.16
CA TYR A 56 -1.22 -5.02 6.23
C TYR A 56 -1.72 -5.07 4.79
N TYR A 57 -1.18 -4.17 3.98
CA TYR A 57 -1.61 -3.97 2.62
C TYR A 57 -0.42 -3.96 1.67
N GLN A 58 -0.35 -4.94 0.78
CA GLN A 58 0.67 -5.01 -0.25
C GLN A 58 0.33 -4.11 -1.43
N ILE A 59 1.29 -3.31 -1.87
CA ILE A 59 1.25 -2.47 -3.05
C ILE A 59 1.55 -3.31 -4.28
N ARG A 60 0.74 -3.11 -5.32
CA ARG A 60 0.96 -3.64 -6.66
C ARG A 60 1.00 -2.48 -7.65
N ALA A 61 2.20 -2.12 -8.09
CA ALA A 61 2.40 -1.16 -9.17
C ALA A 61 2.02 -1.82 -10.51
N ARG A 62 1.82 -1.02 -11.57
CA ARG A 62 1.55 -1.57 -12.90
C ARG A 62 2.82 -2.03 -13.61
#